data_AF-A0AAW3J1L6-F1
#
_entry.id   AF-A0AAW3J1L6-F1
#
_cell.length_a   1.000
_cell.length_b   1.000
_cell.length_c   1.000
_cell.angle_alpha   90.00
_cell.angle_beta   90.00
_cell.angle_gamma   90.00
#
_symmetry.space_group_name_H-M   'P 1'
#
loop_
_entity.id
_entity.type
_entity.pdbx_description
1 polymer ?
#
loop_
_entity_poly.entity_id
_entity_poly.type
_entity_poly.pdbx_seq_one_letter_code
_entity_poly.pdbx_strand_id
1 'polypeptide(L)'
;MFDNLVKYVLAFGTIIISLLSGANKTIKEIFSAITNNTDYIWIGIAILMILFFTFMTKNFAERQKSIVFAKRKIIALRRMLGIDYGTQEFLFKKGMLEGANMPFSIKLKVNYLYFIIPILCFVVLLVVNIFLEYSLKYVLTLNILISVALYLFYIYCILDINETMSLVIFRFIFSRLGITFVDNFEHILYRAKLSVYECQRQGINLDNPKKILVAIEDKNFYQHKGIDYRAIGRALLSYARKIPYIKEIPYISKIPFSGGSTITQQLFRTLFIENMNKKRLRRKLAEIYLSRYWLNRILTKKDQLEIYLNAVRFDKQIFGIMQAMQHFYDCDKYIKNLSKAQAFFLIERISVISGTMLPKVIDTIARLENEKILDKQDIREIIDIYTKACDNEKIKAEFKNENILKKLREKYKY
;
A
#
# COMPACT_ATOMS: atom_id res chain seq x y z
N MET A 1 -21.87 16.83 -19.68
CA MET A 1 -22.07 16.56 -18.23
C MET A 1 -23.49 16.93 -17.85
N PHE A 2 -23.96 18.11 -18.25
CA PHE A 2 -25.34 18.55 -18.12
C PHE A 2 -26.36 17.64 -18.84
N ASP A 3 -26.10 17.16 -20.06
CA ASP A 3 -27.10 16.34 -20.79
C ASP A 3 -27.56 15.07 -20.06
N ASN A 4 -26.65 14.37 -19.37
CA ASN A 4 -27.05 13.18 -18.60
C ASN A 4 -27.81 13.57 -17.33
N LEU A 5 -27.42 14.68 -16.68
CA LEU A 5 -28.12 15.19 -15.50
C LEU A 5 -29.55 15.60 -15.85
N VAL A 6 -29.76 16.29 -16.97
CA VAL A 6 -31.10 16.66 -17.47
C VAL A 6 -31.93 15.41 -17.73
N LYS A 7 -31.38 14.39 -18.41
CA LYS A 7 -32.08 13.11 -18.65
C LYS A 7 -32.50 12.41 -17.36
N TYR A 8 -31.63 12.38 -16.35
CA TYR A 8 -31.95 11.75 -15.06
C TYR A 8 -32.97 12.56 -14.27
N VAL A 9 -32.88 13.89 -14.26
CA VAL A 9 -33.88 14.76 -13.62
C VAL A 9 -35.24 14.58 -14.30
N LEU A 10 -35.29 14.52 -15.63
CA LEU A 10 -36.53 14.29 -16.36
C LEU A 10 -37.12 12.90 -16.05
N ALA A 11 -36.30 11.85 -16.05
CA ALA A 11 -36.76 10.49 -15.77
C ALA A 11 -37.27 10.31 -14.33
N PHE A 12 -36.58 10.89 -13.34
CA PHE A 12 -37.06 10.85 -11.95
C PHE A 12 -38.26 11.78 -11.74
N GLY A 13 -38.27 12.94 -12.39
CA GLY A 13 -39.41 13.85 -12.38
C GLY A 13 -40.67 13.20 -12.94
N THR A 14 -40.59 12.48 -14.06
CA THR A 14 -41.74 11.74 -14.61
C THR A 14 -42.22 10.62 -13.70
N ILE A 15 -41.31 9.90 -13.02
CA ILE A 15 -41.68 8.89 -12.02
C ILE A 15 -42.45 9.52 -10.86
N ILE A 16 -41.95 10.64 -10.31
CA ILE A 16 -42.59 11.34 -9.18
C ILE A 16 -43.96 11.90 -9.60
N ILE A 17 -44.05 12.53 -10.77
CA ILE A 17 -45.32 13.07 -11.30
C ILE A 17 -46.33 11.96 -11.60
N SER A 18 -45.88 10.81 -12.10
CA SER A 18 -46.74 9.65 -12.36
C SER A 18 -47.31 9.08 -11.05
N LEU A 19 -46.49 8.99 -10.00
CA LEU A 19 -46.91 8.55 -8.67
C LEU A 19 -47.90 9.53 -8.02
N LEU A 20 -47.68 10.85 -8.21
CA LEU A 20 -48.53 11.89 -7.63
C LEU A 20 -49.85 12.14 -8.38
N SER A 21 -49.84 12.06 -9.72
CA SER A 21 -51.04 12.37 -10.52
C SER A 21 -52.05 11.22 -10.61
N GLY A 22 -51.72 10.02 -10.10
CA GLY A 22 -52.67 8.91 -10.01
C GLY A 22 -53.23 8.49 -11.37
N ALA A 23 -52.36 8.40 -12.38
CA ALA A 23 -52.74 8.32 -13.79
C ALA A 23 -53.53 7.05 -14.20
N ASN A 24 -53.69 6.06 -13.31
CA ASN A 24 -54.48 4.85 -13.60
C ASN A 24 -55.31 4.40 -12.39
N LYS A 25 -56.61 4.14 -12.60
CA LYS A 25 -57.59 3.79 -11.55
C LYS A 25 -57.18 2.51 -10.81
N THR A 26 -56.61 1.55 -11.53
CA THR A 26 -56.05 0.29 -11.00
C THR A 26 -54.82 0.51 -10.11
N ILE A 27 -53.95 1.46 -10.47
CA ILE A 27 -52.78 1.81 -9.64
C ILE A 27 -53.24 2.52 -8.36
N LYS A 28 -54.26 3.39 -8.48
CA LYS A 28 -54.83 4.10 -7.33
C LYS A 28 -55.49 3.16 -6.32
N GLU A 29 -56.12 2.07 -6.79
CA GLU A 29 -56.67 1.02 -5.92
C GLU A 29 -55.57 0.21 -5.22
N ILE A 30 -54.53 -0.21 -5.95
CA ILE A 30 -53.38 -0.97 -5.39
C ILE A 30 -52.61 -0.16 -4.34
N PHE A 31 -52.47 1.15 -4.54
CA PHE A 31 -51.73 2.06 -3.65
C PHE A 31 -52.64 2.91 -2.75
N SER A 32 -53.92 2.56 -2.63
CA SER A 32 -54.92 3.32 -1.84
C SER A 32 -54.51 3.51 -0.37
N ALA A 33 -53.90 2.49 0.24
CA ALA A 33 -53.36 2.56 1.61
C ALA A 33 -52.19 3.55 1.77
N ILE A 34 -51.42 3.80 0.70
CA ILE A 34 -50.26 4.70 0.69
C ILE A 34 -50.67 6.11 0.27
N THR A 35 -51.62 6.24 -0.67
CA THR A 35 -52.07 7.53 -1.22
C THR A 35 -53.11 8.24 -0.35
N ASN A 36 -53.78 7.54 0.57
CA ASN A 36 -54.72 8.15 1.50
C ASN A 36 -54.05 8.82 2.71
N ASN A 37 -52.77 8.55 2.98
CA ASN A 37 -52.02 9.20 4.04
C ASN A 37 -50.92 10.07 3.45
N THR A 38 -51.02 11.38 3.66
CA THR A 38 -50.08 12.39 3.17
C THR A 38 -48.64 12.13 3.61
N ASP A 39 -48.45 11.57 4.82
CA ASP A 39 -47.13 11.32 5.37
C ASP A 39 -46.40 10.22 4.60
N TYR A 40 -47.10 9.15 4.21
CA TYR A 40 -46.52 8.07 3.41
C TYR A 40 -46.12 8.53 2.02
N ILE A 41 -46.84 9.48 1.42
CA ILE A 41 -46.48 10.10 0.15
C ILE A 41 -45.15 10.86 0.28
N TRP A 42 -45.03 11.73 1.29
CA TRP A 42 -43.83 12.53 1.51
C TRP A 42 -42.61 11.69 1.91
N ILE A 43 -42.80 10.65 2.72
CA ILE A 43 -41.76 9.67 3.03
C ILE A 43 -41.31 8.94 1.75
N GLY A 44 -42.25 8.54 0.89
CA GLY A 44 -41.96 7.93 -0.41
C GLY A 44 -41.14 8.85 -1.32
N ILE A 45 -41.50 10.14 -1.37
CA ILE A 45 -40.73 11.17 -2.10
C ILE A 45 -39.33 11.32 -1.52
N ALA A 46 -39.18 11.39 -0.19
CA ALA A 46 -37.88 11.50 0.47
C ALA A 46 -36.97 10.31 0.09
N ILE A 47 -37.50 9.08 0.12
CA ILE A 47 -36.77 7.87 -0.27
C ILE A 47 -36.36 7.94 -1.76
N LEU A 48 -37.28 8.32 -2.65
CA LEU A 48 -36.99 8.49 -4.08
C LEU A 48 -35.90 9.54 -4.32
N MET A 49 -35.91 10.64 -3.58
CA MET A 49 -34.88 11.68 -3.67
C MET A 49 -33.53 11.16 -3.17
N ILE A 50 -33.48 10.39 -2.07
CA ILE A 50 -32.23 9.77 -1.59
C ILE A 50 -31.66 8.81 -2.66
N LEU A 51 -32.52 7.99 -3.27
CA LEU A 51 -32.13 7.08 -4.36
C LEU A 51 -31.61 7.86 -5.58
N PHE A 52 -32.31 8.93 -5.98
CA PHE A 52 -31.88 9.82 -7.05
C PHE A 52 -30.49 10.39 -6.77
N PHE A 53 -30.28 11.01 -5.61
CA PHE A 53 -29.00 11.62 -5.26
C PHE A 53 -27.86 10.59 -5.12
N THR A 54 -28.17 9.37 -4.66
CA THR A 54 -27.20 8.26 -4.62
C THR A 54 -26.78 7.85 -6.03
N PHE A 55 -27.76 7.67 -6.93
CA PHE A 55 -27.50 7.34 -8.33
C PHE A 55 -26.71 8.43 -9.05
N MET A 56 -27.08 9.69 -8.84
CA MET A 56 -26.37 10.85 -9.38
C MET A 56 -24.92 10.86 -8.90
N THR A 57 -24.70 10.70 -7.60
CA THR A 57 -23.37 10.65 -6.99
C THR A 57 -22.48 9.59 -7.64
N LYS A 58 -23.02 8.37 -7.84
CA LYS A 58 -22.31 7.28 -8.51
C LYS A 58 -21.92 7.64 -9.95
N ASN A 59 -22.88 8.07 -10.77
CA ASN A 59 -22.62 8.40 -12.18
C ASN A 59 -21.60 9.52 -12.34
N PHE A 60 -21.63 10.52 -11.46
CA PHE A 60 -20.66 11.60 -11.47
C PHE A 60 -19.26 11.12 -11.10
N ALA A 61 -19.15 10.29 -10.07
CA ALA A 61 -17.89 9.69 -9.67
C ALA A 61 -17.29 8.81 -10.79
N GLU A 62 -18.10 7.99 -11.45
CA GLU A 62 -17.68 7.15 -12.58
C GLU A 62 -17.21 8.00 -13.77
N ARG A 63 -17.89 9.11 -14.06
CA ARG A 63 -17.48 10.02 -15.13
C ARG A 63 -16.16 10.74 -14.81
N GLN A 64 -15.90 11.07 -13.56
CA GLN A 64 -14.60 11.61 -13.15
C GLN A 64 -13.49 10.58 -13.31
N LYS A 65 -13.75 9.33 -12.88
CA LYS A 65 -12.85 8.20 -13.11
C LYS A 65 -12.53 8.05 -14.59
N SER A 66 -13.54 8.04 -15.46
CA SER A 66 -13.31 7.86 -16.89
C SER A 66 -12.48 8.99 -17.50
N ILE A 67 -12.71 10.25 -17.10
CA ILE A 67 -11.89 11.40 -17.52
C ILE A 67 -10.44 11.23 -17.09
N VAL A 68 -10.20 10.90 -15.82
CA VAL A 68 -8.84 10.70 -15.30
C VAL A 68 -8.17 9.54 -16.03
N PHE A 69 -8.82 8.38 -16.15
CA PHE A 69 -8.26 7.24 -16.86
C PHE A 69 -7.98 7.53 -18.34
N ALA A 70 -8.83 8.29 -19.03
CA ALA A 70 -8.55 8.73 -20.40
C ALA A 70 -7.27 9.56 -20.46
N LYS A 71 -7.08 10.52 -19.54
CA LYS A 71 -5.82 11.28 -19.46
C LYS A 71 -4.61 10.39 -19.16
N ARG A 72 -4.73 9.44 -18.23
CA ARG A 72 -3.67 8.46 -17.92
C ARG A 72 -3.29 7.63 -19.15
N LYS A 73 -4.27 7.19 -19.94
CA LYS A 73 -4.04 6.45 -21.20
C LYS A 73 -3.29 7.30 -22.22
N ILE A 74 -3.65 8.57 -22.37
CA ILE A 74 -2.95 9.51 -23.27
C ILE A 74 -1.47 9.63 -22.87
N ILE A 75 -1.17 9.81 -21.58
CA ILE A 75 0.22 9.85 -21.10
C ILE A 75 0.96 8.55 -21.40
N ALA A 76 0.34 7.40 -21.13
CA ALA A 76 0.94 6.10 -21.40
C ALA A 76 1.26 5.90 -22.89
N LEU A 77 0.32 6.24 -23.79
CA LEU A 77 0.51 6.17 -25.24
C LEU A 77 1.62 7.10 -25.72
N ARG A 78 1.66 8.35 -25.25
CA ARG A 78 2.72 9.31 -25.60
C ARG A 78 4.10 8.79 -25.22
N ARG A 79 4.22 8.20 -24.03
CA ARG A 79 5.46 7.58 -23.57
C ARG A 79 5.86 6.39 -24.43
N MET A 80 4.92 5.56 -24.87
CA MET A 80 5.19 4.44 -25.79
C MET A 80 5.69 4.93 -27.15
N LEU A 81 5.25 6.11 -27.60
CA LEU A 81 5.69 6.75 -28.84
C LEU A 81 7.03 7.49 -28.70
N GLY A 82 7.68 7.45 -27.52
CA GLY A 82 8.95 8.15 -27.29
C GLY A 82 8.82 9.68 -27.20
N ILE A 83 7.59 10.20 -27.09
CA ILE A 83 7.33 11.63 -26.93
C ILE A 83 7.53 12.00 -25.45
N ASP A 84 8.79 12.20 -25.07
CA ASP A 84 9.21 12.65 -23.73
C ASP A 84 9.40 14.17 -23.76
N TYR A 85 8.65 14.92 -22.93
CA TYR A 85 8.78 16.37 -22.82
C TYR A 85 9.84 16.79 -21.77
N GLY A 86 10.64 15.84 -21.27
CA GLY A 86 11.67 16.10 -20.27
C GLY A 86 11.06 16.63 -18.97
N THR A 87 11.68 17.68 -18.40
CA THR A 87 11.26 18.35 -17.16
C THR A 87 10.15 19.40 -17.36
N GLN A 88 9.61 19.57 -18.56
CA GLN A 88 8.58 20.58 -18.81
C GLN A 88 7.26 20.18 -18.15
N GLU A 89 6.95 20.85 -17.05
CA GLU A 89 5.64 20.79 -16.39
C GLU A 89 4.62 21.53 -17.25
N PHE A 90 3.66 20.81 -17.84
CA PHE A 90 2.56 21.47 -18.53
C PHE A 90 1.55 22.00 -17.51
N LEU A 91 1.58 23.32 -17.30
CA LEU A 91 0.53 24.06 -16.60
C LEU A 91 -0.75 24.06 -17.45
N PHE A 92 -1.67 23.14 -17.18
CA PHE A 92 -3.05 23.32 -17.61
C PHE A 92 -3.78 24.30 -16.68
N LYS A 93 -4.70 25.09 -17.25
CA LYS A 93 -5.57 26.06 -16.55
C LYS A 93 -6.15 25.41 -15.26
N LYS A 94 -5.95 26.07 -14.10
CA LYS A 94 -6.33 25.65 -12.73
C LYS A 94 -5.45 24.59 -12.03
N GLY A 95 -4.13 24.79 -11.95
CA GLY A 95 -3.29 24.12 -10.93
C GLY A 95 -3.24 22.58 -11.02
N MET A 96 -3.38 22.05 -12.24
CA MET A 96 -3.09 20.65 -12.52
C MET A 96 -1.63 20.55 -12.96
N LEU A 97 -0.77 20.09 -12.05
CA LEU A 97 0.56 19.59 -12.37
C LEU A 97 0.38 18.23 -13.04
N GLU A 98 0.49 18.16 -14.37
CA GLU A 98 0.68 16.88 -15.05
C GLU A 98 2.18 16.56 -15.02
N GLY A 99 2.57 15.46 -14.36
CA GLY A 99 3.88 14.88 -14.63
C GLY A 99 3.86 14.32 -16.04
N ALA A 100 4.55 14.96 -16.98
CA ALA A 100 4.51 14.68 -18.42
C ALA A 100 4.68 13.18 -18.78
N ASN A 101 5.34 12.41 -17.91
CA ASN A 101 5.77 11.03 -18.18
C ASN A 101 5.15 10.00 -17.20
N MET A 102 4.32 10.45 -16.25
CA MET A 102 3.81 9.64 -15.14
C MET A 102 2.29 9.59 -15.13
N PRO A 103 1.63 8.53 -15.64
CA PRO A 103 0.17 8.49 -15.75
C PRO A 103 -0.51 8.61 -14.39
N PHE A 104 0.01 7.94 -13.35
CA PHE A 104 -0.57 8.01 -12.01
C PHE A 104 -0.32 9.35 -11.28
N SER A 105 0.46 10.28 -11.83
CA SER A 105 0.56 11.65 -11.28
C SER A 105 -0.77 12.40 -11.39
N ILE A 106 -1.61 12.06 -12.38
CA ILE A 106 -2.97 12.58 -12.51
C ILE A 106 -3.83 11.95 -11.42
N LYS A 107 -4.05 12.72 -10.36
CA LYS A 107 -4.87 12.34 -9.21
C LYS A 107 -6.36 12.50 -9.54
N LEU A 108 -7.15 11.57 -9.01
CA LEU A 108 -8.58 11.74 -8.81
C LEU A 108 -8.77 12.81 -7.73
N LYS A 109 -8.94 14.08 -8.13
CA LYS A 109 -9.19 15.17 -7.20
C LYS A 109 -10.68 15.26 -6.89
N VAL A 110 -11.01 15.34 -5.60
CA VAL A 110 -12.33 15.78 -5.14
C VAL A 110 -12.42 17.29 -5.41
N ASN A 111 -13.01 17.68 -6.55
CA ASN A 111 -13.23 19.10 -6.85
C ASN A 111 -14.39 19.69 -6.04
N TYR A 112 -14.36 21.01 -5.83
CA TYR A 112 -15.38 21.77 -5.09
C TYR A 112 -16.81 21.57 -5.61
N LEU A 113 -16.99 21.35 -6.92
CA LEU A 113 -18.30 21.13 -7.54
C LEU A 113 -19.05 19.91 -6.96
N TYR A 114 -18.38 19.00 -6.28
CA TYR A 114 -18.99 17.77 -5.77
C TYR A 114 -19.60 17.88 -4.38
N PHE A 115 -19.24 18.92 -3.62
CA PHE A 115 -19.99 19.27 -2.42
C PHE A 115 -21.42 19.71 -2.77
N ILE A 116 -21.67 20.14 -4.01
CA ILE A 116 -22.99 20.59 -4.45
C ILE A 116 -24.02 19.46 -4.40
N ILE A 117 -23.66 18.20 -4.67
CA ILE A 117 -24.65 17.10 -4.70
C ILE A 117 -25.16 16.77 -3.28
N PRO A 118 -24.31 16.53 -2.26
CA PRO A 118 -24.79 16.37 -0.88
C PRO A 118 -25.50 17.61 -0.33
N ILE A 119 -25.09 18.82 -0.72
CA ILE A 119 -25.74 20.08 -0.32
C ILE A 119 -27.13 20.19 -0.98
N LEU A 120 -27.25 19.87 -2.27
CA LEU A 120 -28.54 19.90 -2.97
C LEU A 120 -29.49 18.86 -2.40
N CYS A 121 -28.98 17.67 -2.08
CA CYS A 121 -29.74 16.64 -1.37
C CYS A 121 -30.23 17.14 -0.01
N PHE A 122 -29.36 17.80 0.75
CA PHE A 122 -29.70 18.40 2.04
C PHE A 122 -30.86 19.40 1.90
N VAL A 123 -30.75 20.34 0.96
CA VAL A 123 -31.76 21.39 0.74
C VAL A 123 -33.09 20.78 0.30
N VAL A 124 -33.07 19.84 -0.65
CA VAL A 124 -34.29 19.18 -1.14
C VAL A 124 -34.97 18.38 -0.03
N LEU A 125 -34.22 17.61 0.75
CA LEU A 125 -34.79 16.85 1.86
C LEU A 125 -35.32 17.77 2.96
N LEU A 126 -34.67 18.90 3.21
CA LEU A 126 -35.19 19.89 4.15
C LEU A 126 -36.55 20.43 3.69
N VAL A 127 -36.72 20.72 2.40
CA VAL A 127 -38.02 21.14 1.84
C VAL A 127 -39.08 20.05 1.98
N VAL A 128 -38.75 18.80 1.68
CA VAL A 128 -39.69 17.66 1.83
C VAL A 128 -40.12 17.49 3.30
N ASN A 129 -39.18 17.64 4.23
CA ASN A 129 -39.48 17.47 5.67
C ASN A 129 -40.33 18.60 6.27
N ILE A 130 -40.40 19.79 5.65
CA ILE A 130 -41.34 20.84 6.08
C ILE A 130 -42.79 20.35 6.00
N PHE A 131 -43.11 19.48 5.03
CA PHE A 131 -44.46 18.94 4.84
C PHE A 131 -44.80 17.75 5.75
N LEU A 132 -43.82 17.19 6.47
CA LEU A 132 -44.01 16.04 7.37
C LEU A 132 -44.23 16.45 8.84
N GLU A 133 -44.23 17.75 9.13
CA GLU A 133 -44.43 18.33 10.49
C GLU A 133 -43.53 17.74 11.60
N TYR A 134 -42.44 17.06 11.25
CA TYR A 134 -41.47 16.53 12.21
C TYR A 134 -40.69 17.64 12.90
N SER A 135 -40.23 17.38 14.13
CA SER A 135 -39.39 18.34 14.84
C SER A 135 -38.13 18.68 14.03
N LEU A 136 -37.83 19.98 13.93
CA LEU A 136 -36.71 20.51 13.15
C LEU A 136 -35.35 19.87 13.55
N LYS A 137 -35.18 19.55 14.85
CA LYS A 137 -33.95 18.94 15.37
C LYS A 137 -33.67 17.56 14.74
N TYR A 138 -34.67 16.67 14.73
CA TYR A 138 -34.51 15.33 14.17
C TYR A 138 -34.28 15.39 12.65
N VAL A 139 -35.03 16.25 11.95
CA VAL A 139 -34.90 16.50 10.51
C VAL A 139 -33.47 16.95 10.17
N LEU A 140 -32.94 17.91 10.90
CA LEU A 140 -31.59 18.44 10.66
C LEU A 140 -30.52 17.36 10.88
N THR A 141 -30.63 16.59 11.97
CA THR A 141 -29.67 15.52 12.27
C THR A 141 -29.68 14.42 11.20
N LEU A 142 -30.86 14.02 10.73
CA LEU A 142 -31.01 13.00 9.69
C LEU A 142 -30.45 13.48 8.36
N ASN A 143 -30.76 14.72 7.96
CA ASN A 143 -30.26 15.30 6.71
C ASN A 143 -28.74 15.44 6.70
N ILE A 144 -28.14 15.87 7.82
CA ILE A 144 -26.67 15.91 7.96
C ILE A 144 -26.08 14.51 7.77
N LEU A 145 -26.66 13.49 8.41
CA LEU A 145 -26.20 12.11 8.31
C LEU A 145 -26.27 11.59 6.86
N ILE A 146 -27.37 11.86 6.16
CA ILE A 146 -27.55 11.47 4.75
C ILE A 146 -26.53 12.19 3.86
N SER A 147 -26.32 13.50 4.04
CA SER A 147 -25.33 14.25 3.25
C SER A 147 -23.89 13.77 3.50
N VAL A 148 -23.53 13.46 4.75
CA VAL A 148 -22.24 12.86 5.08
C VAL A 148 -22.10 11.47 4.45
N ALA A 149 -23.16 10.65 4.50
CA ALA A 149 -23.17 9.33 3.88
C ALA A 149 -22.99 9.40 2.35
N LEU A 150 -23.68 10.32 1.68
CA LEU A 150 -23.51 10.59 0.25
C LEU A 150 -22.09 11.06 -0.09
N TYR A 151 -21.49 11.90 0.75
CA TYR A 151 -20.11 12.34 0.56
C TYR A 151 -19.11 11.19 0.74
N LEU A 152 -19.30 10.33 1.74
CA LEU A 152 -18.46 9.13 1.91
C LEU A 152 -18.66 8.13 0.77
N PHE A 153 -19.89 7.97 0.28
CA PHE A 153 -20.20 7.16 -0.89
C PHE A 153 -19.53 7.71 -2.15
N TYR A 154 -19.51 9.03 -2.33
CA TYR A 154 -18.75 9.68 -3.40
C TYR A 154 -17.26 9.36 -3.33
N ILE A 155 -16.64 9.52 -2.15
CA ILE A 155 -15.23 9.17 -1.95
C ILE A 155 -14.99 7.70 -2.31
N TYR A 156 -15.84 6.80 -1.81
CA TYR A 156 -15.79 5.38 -2.12
C TYR A 156 -15.84 5.12 -3.64
N CYS A 157 -16.77 5.76 -4.35
CA CYS A 157 -16.91 5.63 -5.79
C CYS A 157 -15.71 6.18 -6.56
N ILE A 158 -14.89 7.06 -5.98
CA ILE A 158 -13.72 7.65 -6.62
C ILE A 158 -12.39 6.95 -6.29
N LEU A 159 -12.34 6.06 -5.31
CA LEU A 159 -11.11 5.32 -4.97
C LEU A 159 -10.45 4.67 -6.20
N ASP A 160 -9.13 4.79 -6.30
CA ASP A 160 -8.33 4.11 -7.32
C ASP A 160 -8.32 2.57 -7.11
N ILE A 161 -7.73 1.82 -8.05
CA ILE A 161 -7.84 0.35 -8.15
C ILE A 161 -7.47 -0.39 -6.86
N ASN A 162 -6.36 -0.02 -6.23
CA ASN A 162 -5.87 -0.62 -5.00
C ASN A 162 -6.15 0.26 -3.78
N GLU A 163 -6.78 1.44 -3.93
CA GLU A 163 -7.17 2.27 -2.78
C GLU A 163 -8.45 1.72 -2.12
N THR A 164 -8.48 1.72 -0.79
CA THR A 164 -9.65 1.29 -0.01
C THR A 164 -10.07 2.38 0.96
N MET A 165 -11.35 2.41 1.37
CA MET A 165 -11.80 3.36 2.40
C MET A 165 -11.01 3.21 3.70
N SER A 166 -10.69 1.98 4.09
CA SER A 166 -9.81 1.73 5.23
C SER A 166 -8.45 2.38 5.04
N LEU A 167 -7.81 2.25 3.87
CA LEU A 167 -6.53 2.90 3.59
C LEU A 167 -6.62 4.41 3.79
N VAL A 168 -7.65 5.06 3.23
CA VAL A 168 -7.83 6.52 3.34
C VAL A 168 -7.98 6.96 4.80
N ILE A 169 -8.84 6.27 5.56
CA ILE A 169 -9.08 6.56 6.98
C ILE A 169 -7.80 6.37 7.79
N PHE A 170 -7.12 5.23 7.65
CA PHE A 170 -5.93 4.95 8.43
C PHE A 170 -4.75 5.84 8.03
N ARG A 171 -4.59 6.19 6.74
CA ARG A 171 -3.61 7.17 6.30
C ARG A 171 -3.86 8.53 6.97
N PHE A 172 -5.12 8.96 7.03
CA PHE A 172 -5.51 10.19 7.73
C PHE A 172 -5.17 10.11 9.22
N ILE A 173 -5.58 9.04 9.93
CA ILE A 173 -5.29 8.85 11.36
C ILE A 173 -3.78 8.86 11.63
N PHE A 174 -3.02 8.04 10.91
CA PHE A 174 -1.57 7.91 11.11
C PHE A 174 -0.82 9.20 10.71
N SER A 175 -1.32 9.94 9.72
CA SER A 175 -0.80 11.27 9.39
C SER A 175 -0.97 12.26 10.54
N ARG A 176 -2.15 12.28 11.20
CA ARG A 176 -2.35 13.07 12.43
C ARG A 176 -1.48 12.62 13.60
N LEU A 177 -1.10 11.34 13.64
CA LEU A 177 -0.13 10.81 14.60
C LEU A 177 1.33 11.17 14.28
N GLY A 178 1.58 11.87 13.17
CA GLY A 178 2.87 12.42 12.76
C GLY A 178 3.70 11.49 11.88
N ILE A 179 3.07 10.56 11.16
CA ILE A 179 3.72 9.72 10.15
C ILE A 179 3.54 10.38 8.79
N THR A 180 4.63 10.61 8.07
CA THR A 180 4.57 11.10 6.69
C THR A 180 4.62 9.92 5.73
N PHE A 181 3.54 9.78 4.96
CA PHE A 181 3.43 8.78 3.91
C PHE A 181 3.71 9.41 2.56
N VAL A 182 4.10 8.57 1.59
CA VAL A 182 4.17 9.01 0.20
C VAL A 182 2.80 9.45 -0.30
N ASP A 183 2.79 10.54 -1.06
CA ASP A 183 1.58 11.17 -1.57
C ASP A 183 0.67 10.28 -2.42
N ASN A 184 1.24 9.32 -3.15
CA ASN A 184 0.49 8.48 -4.10
C ASN A 184 0.95 7.02 -4.04
N PHE A 185 0.12 6.19 -3.39
CA PHE A 185 0.42 4.77 -3.19
C PHE A 185 0.34 3.98 -4.50
N GLU A 186 -0.61 4.31 -5.38
CA GLU A 186 -0.74 3.66 -6.69
C GLU A 186 0.48 3.89 -7.57
N HIS A 187 0.97 5.14 -7.59
CA HIS A 187 2.15 5.48 -8.37
C HIS A 187 3.38 4.69 -7.88
N ILE A 188 3.58 4.61 -6.56
CA ILE A 188 4.66 3.81 -5.99
C ILE A 188 4.50 2.33 -6.33
N LEU A 189 3.30 1.78 -6.18
CA LEU A 189 3.03 0.38 -6.52
C LEU A 189 3.29 0.09 -8.00
N TYR A 190 2.87 0.99 -8.89
CA TYR A 190 3.14 0.92 -10.32
C TYR A 190 4.65 0.91 -10.62
N ARG A 191 5.41 1.85 -10.04
CA ARG A 191 6.87 1.90 -10.21
C ARG A 191 7.56 0.64 -9.68
N ALA A 192 7.09 0.12 -8.56
CA ALA A 192 7.65 -1.08 -7.96
C ALA A 192 7.35 -2.32 -8.84
N LYS A 193 6.13 -2.45 -9.38
CA LYS A 193 5.82 -3.50 -10.37
C LYS A 193 6.64 -3.37 -11.65
N LEU A 194 6.85 -2.14 -12.14
CA LEU A 194 7.69 -1.91 -13.32
C LEU A 194 9.13 -2.41 -13.13
N SER A 195 9.71 -2.20 -11.94
CA SER A 195 11.05 -2.72 -11.63
C SER A 195 11.14 -4.25 -11.66
N VAL A 196 10.05 -4.95 -11.28
CA VAL A 196 9.97 -6.41 -11.40
C VAL A 196 9.90 -6.84 -12.87
N TYR A 197 9.11 -6.15 -13.69
CA TYR A 197 9.06 -6.42 -15.13
C TYR A 197 10.41 -6.17 -15.83
N GLU A 198 11.17 -5.16 -15.39
CA GLU A 198 12.53 -4.95 -15.89
C GLU A 198 13.47 -6.10 -15.51
N CYS A 199 13.41 -6.59 -14.26
CA CYS A 199 14.14 -7.82 -13.87
C CYS A 199 13.81 -9.00 -14.78
N GLN A 200 12.52 -9.22 -15.06
CA GLN A 200 12.05 -10.30 -15.93
C GLN A 200 12.52 -10.10 -17.38
N ARG A 201 12.46 -8.89 -17.91
CA ARG A 201 12.95 -8.53 -19.25
C ARG A 201 14.44 -8.81 -19.41
N GLN A 202 15.24 -8.55 -18.38
CA GLN A 202 16.68 -8.86 -18.34
C GLN A 202 16.97 -10.36 -18.14
N GLY A 203 15.94 -11.19 -17.92
CA GLY A 203 16.08 -12.63 -17.70
C GLY A 203 16.75 -12.99 -16.37
N ILE A 204 16.59 -12.14 -15.35
CA ILE A 204 17.17 -12.37 -14.02
C ILE A 204 16.26 -13.31 -13.22
N ASN A 205 16.82 -14.44 -12.79
CA ASN A 205 16.16 -15.40 -11.93
C ASN A 205 16.33 -15.01 -10.45
N LEU A 206 15.20 -14.72 -9.79
CA LEU A 206 15.15 -14.33 -8.38
C LEU A 206 14.89 -15.50 -7.42
N ASP A 207 14.88 -16.76 -7.87
CA ASP A 207 14.50 -17.90 -7.02
C ASP A 207 15.46 -18.12 -5.84
N ASN A 208 16.77 -18.08 -6.08
CA ASN A 208 17.77 -18.16 -5.00
C ASN A 208 17.67 -16.96 -4.05
N PRO A 209 17.66 -15.69 -4.52
CA PRO A 209 17.40 -14.52 -3.68
C PRO A 209 16.11 -14.62 -2.85
N LYS A 210 14.99 -15.06 -3.43
CA LYS A 210 13.71 -15.24 -2.72
C LYS A 210 13.81 -16.29 -1.62
N LYS A 211 14.41 -17.45 -1.90
CA LYS A 211 14.58 -18.54 -0.92
C LYS A 211 15.44 -18.09 0.26
N ILE A 212 16.59 -17.45 -0.03
CA ILE A 212 17.51 -16.97 0.99
C ILE A 212 16.88 -15.83 1.81
N LEU A 213 16.18 -14.89 1.15
CA LEU A 213 15.45 -13.81 1.83
C LEU A 213 14.44 -14.35 2.85
N VAL A 214 13.61 -15.30 2.46
CA VAL A 214 12.64 -15.93 3.38
C VAL A 214 13.35 -16.63 4.53
N ALA A 215 14.43 -17.37 4.25
CA ALA A 215 15.16 -18.10 5.29
C ALA A 215 15.90 -17.20 6.29
N ILE A 216 16.36 -16.02 5.85
CA ILE A 216 17.07 -15.06 6.71
C ILE A 216 16.10 -14.18 7.49
N GLU A 217 15.16 -13.53 6.80
CA GLU A 217 14.36 -12.44 7.36
C GLU A 217 13.02 -12.91 7.95
N ASP A 218 12.37 -13.93 7.37
CA ASP A 218 10.99 -14.28 7.71
C ASP A 218 10.65 -15.75 7.37
N LYS A 219 11.13 -16.69 8.20
CA LYS A 219 11.00 -18.15 7.96
C LYS A 219 9.55 -18.62 7.79
N ASN A 220 8.60 -17.93 8.42
CA ASN A 220 7.17 -18.26 8.34
C ASN A 220 6.44 -17.44 7.29
N PHE A 221 7.15 -16.76 6.37
CA PHE A 221 6.57 -15.79 5.43
C PHE A 221 5.32 -16.29 4.71
N TYR A 222 5.33 -17.54 4.24
CA TYR A 222 4.20 -18.12 3.51
C TYR A 222 3.03 -18.53 4.42
N GLN A 223 3.25 -18.70 5.72
CA GLN A 223 2.23 -19.15 6.68
C GLN A 223 1.40 -17.98 7.22
N HIS A 224 1.96 -16.77 7.28
CA HIS A 224 1.29 -15.62 7.86
C HIS A 224 0.79 -14.63 6.81
N LYS A 225 -0.25 -13.85 7.12
CA LYS A 225 -0.86 -12.89 6.19
C LYS A 225 -0.39 -11.46 6.46
N GLY A 226 0.93 -11.24 6.43
CA GLY A 226 1.57 -9.93 6.64
C GLY A 226 2.06 -9.64 8.07
N ILE A 227 1.50 -10.30 9.09
CA ILE A 227 1.99 -10.24 10.49
C ILE A 227 2.21 -11.66 11.00
N ASP A 228 3.39 -11.93 11.57
CA ASP A 228 3.65 -13.15 12.33
C ASP A 228 3.45 -12.86 13.84
N TYR A 229 2.28 -13.24 14.36
CA TYR A 229 1.97 -13.08 15.78
C TYR A 229 2.89 -13.90 16.70
N ARG A 230 3.38 -15.06 16.22
CA ARG A 230 4.35 -15.88 16.98
C ARG A 230 5.70 -15.18 17.05
N ALA A 231 6.15 -14.56 15.95
CA ALA A 231 7.36 -13.75 15.95
C ALA A 231 7.23 -12.51 16.83
N ILE A 232 6.08 -11.83 16.82
CA ILE A 232 5.82 -10.69 17.73
C ILE A 232 5.87 -11.15 19.19
N GLY A 233 5.19 -12.25 19.54
CA GLY A 233 5.20 -12.80 20.89
C GLY A 233 6.61 -13.20 21.35
N ARG A 234 7.36 -13.91 20.51
CA ARG A 234 8.77 -14.27 20.79
C ARG A 234 9.65 -13.03 20.95
N ALA A 235 9.45 -12.01 20.11
CA ALA A 235 10.19 -10.76 20.22
C ALA A 235 9.87 -10.06 21.54
N LEU A 236 8.60 -9.91 21.91
CA LEU A 236 8.18 -9.31 23.18
C LEU A 236 8.77 -10.06 24.38
N LEU A 237 8.69 -11.40 24.40
CA LEU A 237 9.33 -12.23 25.43
C LEU A 237 10.85 -12.05 25.47
N SER A 238 11.49 -11.85 24.31
CA SER A 238 12.92 -11.58 24.22
C SER A 238 13.33 -10.22 24.77
N TYR A 239 12.46 -9.20 24.66
CA TYR A 239 12.68 -7.91 25.28
C TYR A 239 12.38 -7.96 26.79
N ALA A 240 11.35 -8.71 27.21
CA ALA A 240 10.96 -8.86 28.60
C ALA A 240 12.07 -9.51 29.46
N ARG A 241 12.95 -10.34 28.87
CA ARG A 241 14.16 -10.86 29.52
C ARG A 241 15.13 -9.82 30.06
N LYS A 242 15.06 -8.58 29.57
CA LYS A 242 15.88 -7.48 30.10
C LYS A 242 15.38 -6.99 31.47
N ILE A 243 14.19 -7.41 31.88
CA ILE A 243 13.64 -7.13 33.21
C ILE A 243 14.25 -8.14 34.20
N PRO A 244 14.90 -7.69 35.29
CA PRO A 244 15.65 -8.56 36.21
C PRO A 244 14.85 -9.77 36.70
N TYR A 245 13.62 -9.55 37.16
CA TYR A 245 12.75 -10.60 37.72
C TYR A 245 12.22 -11.61 36.67
N ILE A 246 12.18 -11.24 35.38
CA ILE A 246 11.69 -12.12 34.30
C ILE A 246 12.82 -13.00 33.76
N LYS A 247 14.07 -12.56 33.90
CA LYS A 247 15.27 -13.29 33.45
C LYS A 247 15.45 -14.63 34.18
N GLU A 248 15.03 -14.71 35.44
CA GLU A 248 15.19 -15.89 36.30
C GLU A 248 14.26 -17.05 35.91
N ILE A 249 13.24 -16.81 35.07
CA ILE A 249 12.33 -17.86 34.59
C ILE A 249 13.08 -18.77 33.60
N PRO A 250 13.27 -20.08 33.90
CA PRO A 250 14.14 -20.99 33.14
C PRO A 250 13.78 -21.13 31.66
N TYR A 251 12.49 -21.03 31.32
CA TYR A 251 12.00 -21.12 29.95
C TYR A 251 12.21 -19.82 29.16
N ILE A 252 12.25 -18.68 29.85
CA ILE A 252 12.34 -17.36 29.21
C ILE A 252 13.81 -17.03 28.92
N SER A 253 14.73 -17.36 29.83
CA SER A 253 16.19 -17.13 29.70
C SER A 253 16.82 -17.75 28.44
N LYS A 254 16.30 -18.89 27.98
CA LYS A 254 16.81 -19.65 26.81
C LYS A 254 16.29 -19.17 25.46
N ILE A 255 15.29 -18.27 25.41
CA ILE A 255 14.75 -17.81 24.12
C ILE A 255 15.87 -16.99 23.42
N PRO A 256 16.11 -17.08 22.10
CA PRO A 256 17.07 -16.22 21.42
C PRO A 256 16.53 -14.78 21.24
N PHE A 257 17.41 -13.79 21.05
CA PHE A 257 16.95 -12.43 20.71
C PHE A 257 16.41 -12.44 19.27
N SER A 258 15.18 -11.96 19.06
CA SER A 258 14.49 -12.07 17.76
C SER A 258 13.76 -10.79 17.41
N GLY A 259 13.88 -10.36 16.16
CA GLY A 259 13.04 -9.30 15.59
C GLY A 259 11.66 -9.85 15.22
N GLY A 260 10.59 -9.18 15.63
CA GLY A 260 9.21 -9.54 15.27
C GLY A 260 8.70 -8.93 13.97
N SER A 261 9.60 -8.46 13.07
CA SER A 261 9.20 -7.80 11.82
C SER A 261 9.13 -8.79 10.67
N THR A 262 8.08 -8.70 9.85
CA THR A 262 7.89 -9.55 8.66
C THR A 262 8.38 -8.86 7.39
N ILE A 263 8.66 -9.62 6.33
CA ILE A 263 9.03 -9.03 5.02
C ILE A 263 7.93 -8.07 4.52
N THR A 264 6.65 -8.40 4.73
CA THR A 264 5.53 -7.52 4.31
C THR A 264 5.53 -6.18 5.07
N GLN A 265 5.93 -6.16 6.35
CA GLN A 265 6.10 -4.92 7.12
C GLN A 265 7.29 -4.11 6.63
N GLN A 266 8.41 -4.79 6.36
CA GLN A 266 9.60 -4.14 5.82
C GLN A 266 9.33 -3.56 4.43
N LEU A 267 8.61 -4.28 3.56
CA LEU A 267 8.18 -3.81 2.24
C LEU A 267 7.31 -2.56 2.34
N PHE A 268 6.28 -2.58 3.18
CA PHE A 268 5.41 -1.41 3.37
C PHE A 268 6.21 -0.19 3.82
N ARG A 269 7.10 -0.39 4.80
CA ARG A 269 7.98 0.66 5.33
C ARG A 269 8.88 1.23 4.23
N THR A 270 9.47 0.38 3.39
CA THR A 270 10.37 0.79 2.31
C THR A 270 9.66 1.60 1.23
N LEU A 271 8.43 1.22 0.86
CA LEU A 271 7.72 1.83 -0.25
C LEU A 271 6.95 3.11 0.13
N PHE A 272 6.33 3.14 1.31
CA PHE A 272 5.25 4.09 1.58
C PHE A 272 5.54 5.09 2.70
N ILE A 273 6.67 4.97 3.42
CA ILE A 273 7.01 5.84 4.55
C ILE A 273 8.23 6.68 4.20
N GLU A 274 8.09 8.01 4.20
CA GLU A 274 9.17 8.93 3.79
C GLU A 274 10.14 9.22 4.93
N ASN A 275 9.63 9.50 6.14
CA ASN A 275 10.46 9.87 7.29
C ASN A 275 10.72 8.70 8.24
N MET A 276 11.89 8.09 8.10
CA MET A 276 12.30 6.90 8.86
C MET A 276 12.78 7.17 10.30
N ASN A 277 13.02 8.42 10.70
CA ASN A 277 13.76 8.70 11.94
C ASN A 277 12.91 9.19 13.12
N LYS A 278 11.62 9.50 12.90
CA LYS A 278 10.73 10.04 13.95
C LYS A 278 9.69 9.00 14.39
N LYS A 279 9.47 8.87 15.71
CA LYS A 279 8.35 8.13 16.33
C LYS A 279 8.25 6.62 15.95
N ARG A 280 9.31 5.85 16.23
CA ARG A 280 9.46 4.41 15.90
C ARG A 280 8.24 3.53 16.24
N LEU A 281 7.61 3.74 17.40
CA LEU A 281 6.45 2.92 17.82
C LEU A 281 5.21 3.19 16.96
N ARG A 282 4.88 4.47 16.71
CA ARG A 282 3.73 4.85 15.87
C ARG A 282 3.91 4.34 14.44
N ARG A 283 5.12 4.50 13.89
CA ARG A 283 5.47 3.93 12.59
C ARG A 283 5.24 2.43 12.57
N LYS A 284 5.67 1.72 13.62
CA LYS A 284 5.51 0.26 13.70
C LYS A 284 4.04 -0.16 13.69
N LEU A 285 3.16 0.59 14.34
CA LEU A 285 1.71 0.33 14.29
C LEU A 285 1.14 0.51 12.89
N ALA A 286 1.56 1.56 12.16
CA ALA A 286 1.16 1.76 10.78
C ALA A 286 1.66 0.64 9.85
N GLU A 287 2.92 0.21 10.01
CA GLU A 287 3.47 -0.95 9.29
C GLU A 287 2.63 -2.21 9.54
N ILE A 288 2.34 -2.54 10.80
CA ILE A 288 1.55 -3.73 11.17
C ILE A 288 0.16 -3.67 10.52
N TYR A 289 -0.55 -2.56 10.70
CA TYR A 289 -1.92 -2.43 10.24
C TYR A 289 -2.01 -2.43 8.70
N LEU A 290 -1.24 -1.56 8.04
CA LEU A 290 -1.34 -1.39 6.59
C LEU A 290 -0.74 -2.58 5.83
N SER A 291 0.28 -3.24 6.35
CA SER A 291 0.77 -4.50 5.76
C SER A 291 -0.28 -5.62 5.82
N ARG A 292 -1.02 -5.73 6.94
CA ARG A 292 -2.02 -6.79 7.15
C ARG A 292 -3.30 -6.57 6.34
N TYR A 293 -3.86 -5.37 6.42
CA TYR A 293 -5.21 -5.09 5.95
C TYR A 293 -5.25 -4.51 4.54
N TRP A 294 -4.15 -3.92 4.07
CA TRP A 294 -4.08 -3.32 2.75
C TRP A 294 -3.09 -4.05 1.84
N LEU A 295 -1.78 -4.00 2.13
CA LEU A 295 -0.74 -4.50 1.21
C LEU A 295 -0.88 -6.00 0.89
N ASN A 296 -1.17 -6.83 1.90
CA ASN A 296 -1.35 -8.28 1.70
C ASN A 296 -2.63 -8.65 0.93
N ARG A 297 -3.59 -7.72 0.75
CA ARG A 297 -4.78 -7.97 -0.08
C ARG A 297 -4.52 -7.66 -1.56
N ILE A 298 -3.63 -6.72 -1.84
CA ILE A 298 -3.37 -6.20 -3.20
C ILE A 298 -2.14 -6.84 -3.86
N LEU A 299 -1.23 -7.44 -3.09
CA LEU A 299 -0.03 -8.12 -3.58
C LEU A 299 0.01 -9.58 -3.11
N THR A 300 0.30 -10.49 -4.05
CA THR A 300 0.55 -11.89 -3.71
C THR A 300 1.87 -12.04 -2.95
N LYS A 301 2.10 -13.20 -2.32
CA LYS A 301 3.36 -13.49 -1.62
C LYS A 301 4.57 -13.44 -2.55
N LYS A 302 4.40 -13.90 -3.79
CA LYS A 302 5.43 -13.82 -4.83
C LYS A 302 5.75 -12.36 -5.18
N ASP A 303 4.72 -11.56 -5.44
CA ASP A 303 4.90 -10.13 -5.78
C ASP A 303 5.58 -9.38 -4.64
N GLN A 304 5.20 -9.65 -3.39
CA GLN A 304 5.82 -9.02 -2.23
C GLN A 304 7.33 -9.27 -2.18
N LEU A 305 7.79 -10.50 -2.44
CA LEU A 305 9.22 -10.81 -2.44
C LEU A 305 9.95 -10.15 -3.62
N GLU A 306 9.38 -10.22 -4.83
CA GLU A 306 10.00 -9.66 -6.03
C GLU A 306 10.09 -8.13 -5.95
N ILE A 307 9.01 -7.48 -5.51
CA ILE A 307 9.00 -6.03 -5.30
C ILE A 307 9.96 -5.66 -4.16
N TYR A 308 9.99 -6.42 -3.07
CA TYR A 308 10.91 -6.13 -1.96
C TYR A 308 12.37 -6.16 -2.40
N LEU A 309 12.78 -7.20 -3.13
CA LEU A 309 14.13 -7.32 -3.67
C LEU A 309 14.49 -6.17 -4.62
N ASN A 310 13.52 -5.62 -5.34
CA ASN A 310 13.75 -4.51 -6.26
C ASN A 310 13.65 -3.11 -5.63
N ALA A 311 13.06 -2.99 -4.44
CA ALA A 311 12.87 -1.71 -3.77
C ALA A 311 13.79 -1.49 -2.57
N VAL A 312 14.24 -2.58 -1.93
CA VAL A 312 15.01 -2.50 -0.69
C VAL A 312 16.41 -1.95 -0.93
N ARG A 313 16.94 -1.25 0.09
CA ARG A 313 18.29 -0.71 0.08
C ARG A 313 19.31 -1.79 0.49
N PHE A 314 20.31 -2.00 -0.35
CA PHE A 314 21.43 -2.93 -0.13
C PHE A 314 22.68 -2.21 0.40
N ASP A 315 22.89 -0.96 0.03
CA ASP A 315 24.00 -0.13 0.52
C ASP A 315 23.66 1.37 0.46
N LYS A 316 24.57 2.26 0.85
CA LYS A 316 24.40 3.72 0.71
C LYS A 316 24.11 4.06 -0.76
N GLN A 317 22.91 4.57 -1.01
CA GLN A 317 22.39 4.94 -2.33
C GLN A 317 22.19 3.76 -3.32
N ILE A 318 22.35 2.50 -2.90
CA ILE A 318 22.13 1.33 -3.75
C ILE A 318 20.79 0.68 -3.41
N PHE A 319 19.83 0.77 -4.33
CA PHE A 319 18.45 0.28 -4.14
C PHE A 319 18.10 -0.78 -5.18
N GLY A 320 17.49 -1.88 -4.74
CA GLY A 320 17.10 -2.95 -5.64
C GLY A 320 18.24 -3.86 -6.06
N ILE A 321 17.88 -5.10 -6.34
CA ILE A 321 18.84 -6.19 -6.52
C ILE A 321 19.72 -6.02 -7.76
N MET A 322 19.21 -5.45 -8.85
CA MET A 322 20.00 -5.23 -10.07
C MET A 322 21.15 -4.26 -9.86
N GLN A 323 20.89 -3.14 -9.19
CA GLN A 323 21.92 -2.15 -8.85
C GLN A 323 22.89 -2.70 -7.81
N ALA A 324 22.40 -3.53 -6.88
CA ALA A 324 23.25 -4.23 -5.92
C ALA A 324 24.21 -5.21 -6.59
N MET A 325 23.79 -5.93 -7.64
CA MET A 325 24.70 -6.80 -8.40
C MET A 325 25.82 -6.01 -9.05
N GLN A 326 25.50 -4.93 -9.76
CA GLN A 326 26.50 -4.08 -10.40
C GLN A 326 27.47 -3.50 -9.36
N HIS A 327 26.93 -3.00 -8.24
CA HIS A 327 27.74 -2.43 -7.17
C HIS A 327 28.66 -3.45 -6.50
N PHE A 328 28.19 -4.65 -6.15
CA PHE A 328 28.99 -5.59 -5.37
C PHE A 328 29.85 -6.53 -6.20
N TYR A 329 29.44 -6.87 -7.43
CA TYR A 329 30.13 -7.84 -8.27
C TYR A 329 30.91 -7.26 -9.43
N ASP A 330 30.98 -5.92 -9.55
CA ASP A 330 31.73 -5.21 -10.61
C ASP A 330 31.39 -5.72 -12.02
N CYS A 331 30.11 -6.06 -12.24
CA CYS A 331 29.66 -6.67 -13.48
C CYS A 331 28.97 -5.63 -14.39
N ASP A 332 29.53 -5.44 -15.59
CA ASP A 332 28.91 -4.61 -16.65
C ASP A 332 27.54 -5.15 -17.09
N LYS A 333 27.35 -6.47 -16.97
CA LYS A 333 26.10 -7.18 -17.26
C LYS A 333 25.53 -7.83 -16.01
N TYR A 334 24.21 -7.80 -15.89
CA TYR A 334 23.51 -8.45 -14.78
C TYR A 334 23.75 -9.97 -14.75
N ILE A 335 23.94 -10.51 -13.55
CA ILE A 335 24.04 -11.95 -13.33
C ILE A 335 22.62 -12.54 -13.44
N LYS A 336 22.37 -13.30 -14.50
CA LYS A 336 21.05 -13.91 -14.75
C LYS A 336 20.65 -14.89 -13.65
N ASN A 337 21.58 -15.73 -13.20
CA ASN A 337 21.33 -16.73 -12.16
C ASN A 337 22.35 -16.53 -11.03
N LEU A 338 21.91 -15.94 -9.91
CA LEU A 338 22.80 -15.84 -8.74
C LEU A 338 22.97 -17.21 -8.11
N SER A 339 24.21 -17.56 -7.76
CA SER A 339 24.48 -18.68 -6.86
C SER A 339 23.81 -18.42 -5.51
N LYS A 340 23.63 -19.47 -4.69
CA LYS A 340 23.07 -19.28 -3.33
C LYS A 340 24.01 -18.44 -2.48
N ALA A 341 25.32 -18.55 -2.67
CA ALA A 341 26.33 -17.73 -2.03
C ALA A 341 26.20 -16.24 -2.38
N GLN A 342 26.09 -15.92 -3.68
CA GLN A 342 25.85 -14.56 -4.15
C GLN A 342 24.52 -14.00 -3.66
N ALA A 343 23.46 -14.81 -3.68
CA ALA A 343 22.18 -14.42 -3.12
C ALA A 343 22.30 -14.14 -1.60
N PHE A 344 22.94 -15.02 -0.85
CA PHE A 344 23.18 -14.85 0.58
C PHE A 344 23.90 -13.55 0.90
N PHE A 345 25.01 -13.29 0.21
CA PHE A 345 25.76 -12.06 0.37
C PHE A 345 24.85 -10.83 0.20
N LEU A 346 24.15 -10.70 -0.93
CA LEU A 346 23.27 -9.56 -1.18
C LEU A 346 22.16 -9.44 -0.11
N ILE A 347 21.48 -10.54 0.23
CA ILE A 347 20.39 -10.50 1.21
C ILE A 347 20.88 -10.10 2.60
N GLU A 348 22.07 -10.56 3.02
CA GLU A 348 22.66 -10.17 4.30
C GLU A 348 22.90 -8.65 4.37
N ARG A 349 23.33 -8.05 3.26
CA ARG A 349 23.59 -6.60 3.15
C ARG A 349 22.35 -5.74 3.31
N ILE A 350 21.14 -6.30 3.21
CA ILE A 350 19.90 -5.54 3.30
C ILE A 350 19.85 -4.70 4.58
N SER A 351 19.64 -3.39 4.41
CA SER A 351 19.57 -2.41 5.51
C SER A 351 20.84 -2.27 6.38
N VAL A 352 22.01 -2.76 5.93
CA VAL A 352 23.30 -2.59 6.62
C VAL A 352 24.03 -1.34 6.09
N ILE A 353 23.66 -0.17 6.62
CA ILE A 353 24.14 1.15 6.14
C ILE A 353 25.60 1.42 6.50
N SER A 354 26.12 0.77 7.54
CA SER A 354 27.47 1.03 8.05
C SER A 354 28.58 0.55 7.12
N GLY A 355 28.26 -0.25 6.10
CA GLY A 355 29.28 -0.92 5.29
C GLY A 355 30.05 -2.01 6.05
N THR A 356 29.73 -2.28 7.32
CA THR A 356 30.46 -3.26 8.15
C THR A 356 29.83 -4.64 8.06
N MET A 357 30.65 -5.69 8.15
CA MET A 357 30.18 -7.06 8.37
C MET A 357 29.70 -7.22 9.81
N LEU A 358 28.51 -7.79 10.00
CA LEU A 358 27.93 -7.95 11.34
C LEU A 358 28.25 -9.34 11.93
N PRO A 359 28.44 -9.48 13.26
CA PRO A 359 28.71 -10.79 13.86
C PRO A 359 27.63 -11.84 13.58
N LYS A 360 26.37 -11.41 13.43
CA LYS A 360 25.21 -12.27 13.10
C LYS A 360 25.39 -13.08 11.81
N VAL A 361 26.31 -12.67 10.92
CA VAL A 361 26.55 -13.36 9.64
C VAL A 361 26.99 -14.80 9.88
N ILE A 362 27.91 -15.01 10.82
CA ILE A 362 28.44 -16.34 11.13
C ILE A 362 27.34 -17.28 11.66
N ASP A 363 26.46 -16.76 12.52
CA ASP A 363 25.32 -17.51 13.06
C ASP A 363 24.29 -17.82 11.98
N THR A 364 24.08 -16.88 11.06
CA THR A 364 23.13 -17.05 9.95
C THR A 364 23.62 -18.10 8.98
N ILE A 365 24.91 -18.10 8.62
CA ILE A 365 25.52 -19.12 7.74
C ILE A 365 25.37 -20.51 8.38
N ALA A 366 25.76 -20.66 9.65
CA ALA A 366 25.66 -21.94 10.35
C ALA A 366 24.21 -22.44 10.48
N ARG A 367 23.26 -21.53 10.68
CA ARG A 367 21.83 -21.90 10.67
C ARG A 367 21.38 -22.40 9.30
N LEU A 368 21.73 -21.69 8.22
CA LEU A 368 21.33 -22.07 6.86
C LEU A 368 22.02 -23.36 6.39
N GLU A 369 23.24 -23.62 6.86
CA GLU A 369 23.95 -24.89 6.67
C GLU A 369 23.21 -26.04 7.37
N ASN A 370 22.84 -25.87 8.64
CA ASN A 370 22.06 -26.86 9.39
C ASN A 370 20.68 -27.13 8.77
N GLU A 371 20.05 -26.12 8.18
CA GLU A 371 18.78 -26.24 7.46
C GLU A 371 18.94 -26.79 6.03
N LYS A 372 20.18 -27.15 5.61
CA LYS A 372 20.53 -27.66 4.27
C LYS A 372 20.15 -26.71 3.13
N ILE A 373 20.10 -25.41 3.42
CA ILE A 373 19.85 -24.37 2.43
C ILE A 373 21.15 -24.03 1.71
N LEU A 374 22.24 -23.88 2.48
CA LEU A 374 23.60 -23.73 1.98
C LEU A 374 24.38 -25.03 2.18
N ASP A 375 25.24 -25.36 1.22
CA ASP A 375 26.19 -26.46 1.33
C ASP A 375 27.62 -25.95 1.60
N LYS A 376 28.57 -26.88 1.76
CA LYS A 376 29.98 -26.52 2.01
C LYS A 376 30.60 -25.72 0.86
N GLN A 377 30.17 -25.95 -0.38
CA GLN A 377 30.69 -25.22 -1.54
C GLN A 377 30.15 -23.79 -1.56
N ASP A 378 28.87 -23.60 -1.24
CA ASP A 378 28.25 -22.29 -1.08
C ASP A 378 28.99 -21.47 0.01
N ILE A 379 29.35 -22.10 1.13
CA ILE A 379 30.05 -21.41 2.24
C ILE A 379 31.43 -20.94 1.81
N ARG A 380 32.16 -21.74 1.03
CA ARG A 380 33.46 -21.36 0.46
C ARG A 380 33.31 -20.15 -0.44
N GLU A 381 32.35 -20.20 -1.36
CA GLU A 381 32.06 -19.09 -2.27
C GLU A 381 31.63 -17.83 -1.50
N ILE A 382 30.87 -17.96 -0.40
CA ILE A 382 30.54 -16.83 0.48
C ILE A 382 31.81 -16.19 1.04
N ILE A 383 32.75 -16.97 1.57
CA ILE A 383 34.02 -16.46 2.11
C ILE A 383 34.80 -15.72 1.02
N ASP A 384 34.88 -16.26 -0.20
CA ASP A 384 35.55 -15.62 -1.33
C ASP A 384 34.88 -14.30 -1.72
N ILE A 385 33.56 -14.25 -1.76
CA ILE A 385 32.79 -13.03 -2.07
C ILE A 385 33.04 -11.96 -1.02
N TYR A 386 32.96 -12.29 0.27
CA TYR A 386 33.24 -11.33 1.35
C TYR A 386 34.68 -10.85 1.30
N THR A 387 35.63 -11.73 0.95
CA THR A 387 37.04 -11.37 0.79
C THR A 387 37.21 -10.33 -0.30
N LYS A 388 36.76 -10.62 -1.52
CA LYS A 388 36.83 -9.68 -2.65
C LYS A 388 36.15 -8.35 -2.37
N ALA A 389 34.99 -8.37 -1.71
CA ALA A 389 34.26 -7.16 -1.40
C ALA A 389 34.94 -6.33 -0.28
N CYS A 390 35.71 -6.96 0.61
CA CYS A 390 36.57 -6.24 1.56
C CYS A 390 37.82 -5.68 0.87
N ASP A 391 38.44 -6.45 -0.02
CA ASP A 391 39.64 -6.04 -0.78
C ASP A 391 39.32 -4.84 -1.70
N ASN A 392 38.13 -4.80 -2.28
CA ASN A 392 37.64 -3.69 -3.11
C ASN A 392 37.05 -2.52 -2.26
N GLU A 393 37.26 -2.51 -0.95
CA GLU A 393 36.80 -1.48 0.01
C GLU A 393 35.27 -1.23 0.04
N LYS A 394 34.47 -2.14 -0.51
CA LYS A 394 33.00 -2.03 -0.52
C LYS A 394 32.39 -2.34 0.84
N ILE A 395 33.08 -3.15 1.64
CA ILE A 395 32.68 -3.52 2.99
C ILE A 395 33.88 -3.57 3.92
N LYS A 396 33.63 -3.33 5.19
CA LYS A 396 34.62 -3.41 6.28
C LYS A 396 34.40 -4.70 7.06
N ALA A 397 35.43 -5.54 7.15
CA ALA A 397 35.38 -6.79 7.92
C ALA A 397 35.33 -6.57 9.44
N GLU A 398 35.71 -5.38 9.91
CA GLU A 398 35.81 -5.07 11.33
C GLU A 398 34.51 -4.52 11.93
N PHE A 399 34.11 -5.11 13.05
CA PHE A 399 33.02 -4.63 13.88
C PHE A 399 33.48 -4.57 15.34
N LYS A 400 33.54 -3.37 15.93
CA LYS A 400 33.98 -3.15 17.31
C LYS A 400 35.31 -3.85 17.64
N ASN A 401 36.32 -3.67 16.79
CA ASN A 401 37.68 -4.25 16.90
C ASN A 401 37.77 -5.77 16.70
N GLU A 402 36.70 -6.42 16.22
CA GLU A 402 36.74 -7.83 15.83
C GLU A 402 36.69 -7.98 14.31
N ASN A 403 37.62 -8.74 13.73
CA ASN A 403 37.58 -9.09 12.32
C ASN A 403 36.65 -10.29 12.11
N ILE A 404 35.44 -10.02 11.62
CA ILE A 404 34.38 -11.03 11.46
C ILE A 404 34.73 -12.01 10.33
N LEU A 405 35.37 -11.53 9.26
CA LEU A 405 35.80 -12.38 8.15
C LEU A 405 36.85 -13.40 8.61
N LYS A 406 37.81 -12.98 9.45
CA LYS A 406 38.81 -13.88 10.05
C LYS A 406 38.14 -14.96 10.91
N LYS A 407 37.19 -14.59 11.78
CA LYS A 407 36.43 -15.57 12.59
C LYS A 407 35.64 -16.55 11.73
N LEU A 408 35.07 -16.08 10.61
CA LEU A 408 34.34 -16.93 9.68
C LEU A 408 35.27 -17.96 9.01
N ARG A 409 36.45 -17.52 8.55
CA ARG A 409 37.50 -18.38 7.98
C ARG A 409 37.97 -19.44 8.97
N GLU A 410 38.28 -19.03 10.20
CA GLU A 410 38.70 -19.94 11.28
C GLU A 410 37.66 -21.02 11.58
N LYS A 411 36.38 -20.66 11.64
CA LYS A 411 35.28 -21.61 11.89
C LYS A 411 35.17 -22.68 10.81
N TYR A 412 35.38 -22.32 9.55
CA TYR A 412 35.23 -23.21 8.41
C TYR A 412 36.56 -23.81 7.89
N LYS A 413 37.68 -23.49 8.56
CA LYS A 413 39.04 -23.92 8.21
C LYS A 413 39.42 -23.55 6.78
N TYR A 414 39.18 -22.27 6.43
CA TYR A 414 39.40 -21.71 5.10
C TYR A 414 40.49 -20.63 5.09
#